data_AF-A0M2H2-F1
#
_entry.id   AF-A0M2H2-F1
#
_cell.length_a   1.000
_cell.length_b   1.000
_cell.length_c   1.000
_cell.angle_alpha   90.00
_cell.angle_beta   90.00
_cell.angle_gamma   90.00
#
_symmetry.space_group_name_H-M   'P 1'
#
loop_
_entity.id
_entity.type
_entity.pdbx_description
1 polymer ?
#
loop_
_entity_poly.entity_id
_entity_poly.type
_entity_poly.pdbx_seq_one_letter_code
_entity_poly.pdbx_strand_id
1 'polypeptide(L)'
;MSPRYLLTIKYFIMKKPIINVEFSDLRSEQKDNSRRKFLKKSGLLVAGTGLFMYSCSDENLEEDFQVADANGKGSGQGQVFNLGKGDLAILNYAYILEQLEAAFYANVVTDTGLSFSPVEDNEEQIFTELYYHEVIHREFFKKALNTVAPPGKVAPDLDFNFSSVDFTDRQQVLTVSQILEDTGVSAYNGAGTLLENLDYLLVAGKIVSVEARHASAIRNLIAPGTTNFASDDILVKLFGTGPAYDKATPPLEVLQAVKATGFLETKLITNNFPTA
;
A
#
# COMPACT_ATOMS: atom_id res chain seq x y z
N MET A 1 36.74 45.90 6.15
CA MET A 1 37.09 44.47 5.96
C MET A 1 35.99 43.64 6.60
N SER A 2 35.21 42.90 5.82
CA SER A 2 34.16 42.00 6.33
C SER A 2 34.53 40.56 5.95
N PRO A 3 34.50 39.59 6.87
CA PRO A 3 34.91 38.22 6.54
C PRO A 3 33.80 37.48 5.79
N ARG A 4 34.17 36.88 4.65
CA ARG A 4 33.34 35.91 3.92
C ARG A 4 33.49 34.56 4.60
N TYR A 5 32.39 33.97 5.07
CA TYR A 5 32.34 32.56 5.44
C TYR A 5 32.04 31.74 4.17
N LEU A 6 33.00 30.93 3.73
CA LEU A 6 32.75 29.85 2.77
C LEU A 6 32.09 28.69 3.51
N LEU A 7 30.83 28.39 3.19
CA LEU A 7 30.22 27.12 3.55
C LEU A 7 30.63 26.08 2.50
N THR A 8 31.49 25.14 2.89
CA THR A 8 31.81 23.97 2.06
C THR A 8 30.70 22.93 2.28
N ILE A 9 29.83 22.76 1.28
CA ILE A 9 28.82 21.69 1.27
C ILE A 9 29.54 20.37 1.02
N LYS A 10 29.68 19.56 2.08
CA LYS A 10 30.05 18.15 1.94
C LYS A 10 28.79 17.39 1.51
N TYR A 11 28.79 16.87 0.29
CA TYR A 11 27.82 15.87 -0.15
C TYR A 11 27.89 14.67 0.79
N PHE A 12 26.87 14.50 1.62
CA PHE A 12 26.69 13.33 2.46
C PHE A 12 25.94 12.30 1.61
N ILE A 13 26.66 11.26 1.17
CA ILE A 13 26.06 10.11 0.49
C ILE A 13 25.25 9.36 1.56
N MET A 14 23.93 9.57 1.61
CA MET A 14 23.03 8.76 2.44
C MET A 14 23.01 7.33 1.86
N LYS A 15 23.54 6.38 2.62
CA LYS A 15 23.28 4.96 2.38
C LYS A 15 21.78 4.72 2.60
N LYS A 16 21.13 3.95 1.70
CA LYS A 16 19.74 3.52 1.83
C LYS A 16 19.45 3.11 3.29
N PRO A 17 18.48 3.72 3.99
CA PRO A 17 18.16 3.33 5.35
C PRO A 17 17.62 1.90 5.34
N ILE A 18 18.34 0.98 5.98
CA ILE A 18 17.84 -0.37 6.26
C ILE A 18 17.01 -0.25 7.53
N ILE A 19 15.69 -0.23 7.39
CA ILE A 19 14.77 -0.24 8.52
C ILE A 19 14.66 -1.70 9.00
N ASN A 20 15.41 -2.04 10.03
CA ASN A 20 15.20 -3.28 10.77
C ASN A 20 14.00 -3.08 11.69
N VAL A 21 12.86 -3.67 11.36
CA VAL A 21 11.73 -3.78 12.30
C VAL A 21 12.10 -4.83 13.35
N GLU A 22 12.91 -4.44 14.33
CA GLU A 22 13.23 -5.27 15.49
C GLU A 22 12.09 -5.20 16.50
N PHE A 23 11.37 -6.31 16.66
CA PHE A 23 10.46 -6.49 17.78
C PHE A 23 11.27 -6.83 19.04
N SER A 24 11.74 -5.80 19.74
CA SER A 24 12.45 -5.98 21.02
C SER A 24 11.49 -6.48 22.11
N ASP A 25 11.87 -7.58 22.76
CA ASP A 25 11.13 -8.17 23.87
C ASP A 25 11.47 -7.41 25.16
N LEU A 26 10.81 -6.26 25.37
CA LEU A 26 10.99 -5.44 26.57
C LEU A 26 10.07 -5.95 27.70
N ARG A 27 10.67 -6.66 28.65
CA ARG A 27 10.11 -6.88 29.99
C ARG A 27 10.25 -5.60 30.83
N SER A 28 9.15 -5.29 31.54
CA SER A 28 8.91 -4.22 32.54
C SER A 28 8.86 -2.80 31.96
N GLU A 29 7.90 -1.92 32.26
CA GLU A 29 7.01 -1.77 33.42
C GLU A 29 5.64 -1.18 32.98
N GLN A 30 4.58 -1.44 33.76
CA GLN A 30 3.17 -1.22 33.42
C GLN A 30 2.76 0.24 33.15
N LYS A 31 2.15 0.47 31.97
CA LYS A 31 0.91 1.26 31.87
C LYS A 31 0.00 0.62 30.81
N ASP A 32 -1.16 0.20 31.28
CA ASP A 32 -2.12 -0.68 30.61
C ASP A 32 -2.71 -0.01 29.35
N ASN A 33 -2.35 -0.51 28.16
CA ASN A 33 -2.93 -0.07 26.89
C ASN A 33 -3.36 -1.30 26.08
N SER A 34 -4.67 -1.48 25.93
CA SER A 34 -5.30 -2.61 25.23
C SER A 34 -4.84 -2.78 23.77
N ARG A 35 -4.39 -1.69 23.13
CA ARG A 35 -3.87 -1.66 21.74
C ARG A 35 -2.61 -2.51 21.55
N ARG A 36 -1.73 -2.61 22.58
CA ARG A 36 -0.51 -3.44 22.52
C ARG A 36 -0.78 -4.93 22.78
N LYS A 37 -1.83 -5.26 23.55
CA LYS A 37 -2.30 -6.65 23.68
C LYS A 37 -2.96 -7.16 22.40
N PHE A 38 -3.62 -6.28 21.64
CA PHE A 38 -4.22 -6.64 20.36
C PHE A 38 -3.16 -7.09 19.35
N LEU A 39 -2.10 -6.29 19.14
CA LEU A 39 -1.00 -6.64 18.23
C LEU A 39 -0.21 -7.88 18.69
N LYS A 40 -0.12 -8.14 20.01
CA LYS A 40 0.48 -9.37 20.55
C LYS A 40 -0.42 -10.60 20.41
N LYS A 41 -1.74 -10.44 20.23
CA LYS A 41 -2.69 -11.56 20.12
C LYS A 41 -2.97 -11.99 18.68
N SER A 42 -2.86 -11.09 17.71
CA SER A 42 -2.98 -11.42 16.29
C SER A 42 -1.73 -12.12 15.71
N GLY A 43 -0.61 -12.14 16.43
CA GLY A 43 0.64 -12.77 15.98
C GLY A 43 0.92 -14.19 16.50
N LEU A 44 0.05 -14.80 17.31
CA LEU A 44 0.38 -16.06 17.98
C LEU A 44 -0.82 -16.94 18.33
N LEU A 45 -1.66 -17.36 17.38
CA LEU A 45 -2.66 -18.42 17.60
C LEU A 45 -3.17 -19.02 16.27
N VAL A 46 -2.44 -19.95 15.65
CA VAL A 46 -3.01 -21.17 15.03
C VAL A 46 -1.94 -22.27 15.05
N ALA A 47 -2.01 -23.14 16.05
CA ALA A 47 -1.41 -24.47 15.99
C ALA A 47 -2.56 -25.47 15.76
N GLY A 48 -2.53 -26.17 14.61
CA GLY A 48 -3.21 -27.45 14.39
C GLY A 48 -4.69 -27.42 14.02
N THR A 49 -5.02 -27.77 12.77
CA THR A 49 -5.71 -29.01 12.36
C THR A 49 -5.95 -28.96 10.85
N GLY A 50 -5.71 -30.06 10.13
CA GLY A 50 -5.94 -30.14 8.69
C GLY A 50 -7.39 -30.47 8.34
N LEU A 51 -7.84 -30.01 7.17
CA LEU A 51 -8.84 -30.69 6.36
C LEU A 51 -8.71 -30.28 4.88
N PHE A 52 -8.50 -31.27 4.01
CA PHE A 52 -8.72 -31.19 2.56
C PHE A 52 -10.24 -31.19 2.26
N MET A 53 -10.68 -30.57 1.15
CA MET A 53 -11.45 -31.22 0.06
C MET A 53 -11.91 -30.22 -1.02
N TYR A 54 -11.46 -30.50 -2.25
CA TYR A 54 -12.08 -30.43 -3.59
C TYR A 54 -13.31 -29.53 -3.88
N SER A 55 -13.22 -28.76 -4.98
CA SER A 55 -14.29 -28.69 -6.00
C SER A 55 -13.71 -28.20 -7.33
N CYS A 56 -13.87 -29.00 -8.38
CA CYS A 56 -13.62 -28.70 -9.79
C CYS A 56 -14.96 -28.75 -10.52
N SER A 57 -15.26 -27.74 -11.33
CA SER A 57 -15.82 -27.88 -12.69
C SER A 57 -15.85 -26.53 -13.41
N ASP A 58 -15.45 -26.57 -14.69
CA ASP A 58 -15.39 -25.50 -15.68
C ASP A 58 -16.74 -24.81 -15.94
N GLU A 59 -16.73 -23.61 -16.55
CA GLU A 59 -17.17 -23.34 -17.94
C GLU A 59 -17.18 -21.82 -18.23
N ASN A 60 -16.33 -21.43 -19.19
CA ASN A 60 -16.48 -20.35 -20.19
C ASN A 60 -16.66 -18.88 -19.75
N LEU A 61 -15.56 -18.11 -19.69
CA LEU A 61 -15.48 -16.73 -20.21
C LEU A 61 -14.02 -16.42 -20.63
N GLU A 62 -13.75 -16.44 -21.94
CA GLU A 62 -12.58 -15.80 -22.57
C GLU A 62 -12.83 -14.26 -22.61
N GLU A 63 -11.90 -13.30 -22.49
CA GLU A 63 -10.53 -13.16 -22.99
C GLU A 63 -9.71 -12.12 -22.15
N ASP A 64 -8.38 -12.19 -22.32
CA ASP A 64 -7.26 -11.41 -21.72
C ASP A 64 -6.75 -11.81 -20.33
N PHE A 65 -6.66 -13.12 -20.10
CA PHE A 65 -5.95 -13.66 -18.96
C PHE A 65 -5.08 -14.87 -19.30
N GLN A 66 -3.76 -14.74 -19.17
CA GLN A 66 -2.85 -15.85 -19.44
C GLN A 66 -2.69 -16.78 -18.24
N VAL A 67 -2.92 -18.06 -18.48
CA VAL A 67 -2.57 -19.15 -17.57
C VAL A 67 -1.05 -19.34 -17.60
N ALA A 68 -0.32 -18.68 -16.69
CA ALA A 68 1.08 -19.00 -16.44
C ALA A 68 1.21 -19.99 -15.28
N ASP A 69 2.14 -20.93 -15.41
CA ASP A 69 2.52 -21.92 -14.41
C ASP A 69 2.78 -21.24 -13.05
N ALA A 70 2.03 -21.65 -12.04
CA ALA A 70 2.00 -21.08 -10.69
C ALA A 70 3.30 -21.30 -9.87
N ASN A 71 4.38 -21.76 -10.51
CA ASN A 71 5.68 -22.06 -9.91
C ASN A 71 6.83 -21.18 -10.44
N GLY A 72 6.57 -20.19 -11.29
CA GLY A 72 7.59 -19.30 -11.82
C GLY A 72 8.13 -18.31 -10.78
N LYS A 73 9.20 -18.68 -10.07
CA LYS A 73 10.05 -17.71 -9.36
C LYS A 73 10.84 -16.92 -10.39
N GLY A 74 10.42 -15.70 -10.72
CA GLY A 74 11.22 -14.76 -11.49
C GLY A 74 11.69 -13.62 -10.61
N SER A 75 12.95 -13.21 -10.72
CA SER A 75 13.42 -11.86 -10.39
C SER A 75 13.72 -11.17 -11.72
N GLY A 76 13.18 -9.97 -11.95
CA GLY A 76 13.33 -9.21 -13.21
C GLY A 76 12.22 -9.44 -14.25
N GLN A 77 12.14 -8.51 -15.21
CA GLN A 77 11.05 -8.29 -16.17
C GLN A 77 10.38 -9.57 -16.69
N GLY A 78 9.06 -9.65 -16.54
CA GLY A 78 8.25 -10.81 -16.94
C GLY A 78 7.80 -11.72 -15.79
N GLN A 79 7.89 -11.27 -14.53
CA GLN A 79 7.31 -12.00 -13.40
C GLN A 79 5.80 -12.17 -13.58
N VAL A 80 5.31 -13.37 -13.29
CA VAL A 80 3.87 -13.66 -13.22
C VAL A 80 3.55 -14.15 -11.82
N PHE A 81 2.60 -13.49 -11.14
CA PHE A 81 2.20 -13.85 -9.79
C PHE A 81 0.70 -14.11 -9.70
N ASN A 82 0.32 -15.27 -9.17
CA ASN A 82 -1.08 -15.62 -8.90
C ASN A 82 -1.50 -15.16 -7.51
N LEU A 83 -2.45 -14.23 -7.44
CA LEU A 83 -2.99 -13.68 -6.20
C LEU A 83 -3.62 -14.75 -5.32
N GLY A 84 -4.11 -15.84 -5.90
CA GLY A 84 -4.77 -16.92 -5.19
C GLY A 84 -6.28 -16.76 -5.19
N LYS A 85 -6.92 -17.11 -4.07
CA LYS A 85 -8.38 -17.05 -3.88
C LYS A 85 -8.76 -16.65 -2.45
N GLY A 86 -10.01 -16.25 -2.25
CA GLY A 86 -10.56 -15.86 -0.95
C GLY A 86 -9.75 -14.77 -0.27
N ASP A 87 -9.74 -14.75 1.06
CA ASP A 87 -9.00 -13.76 1.87
C ASP A 87 -7.51 -13.66 1.50
N LEU A 88 -6.86 -14.78 1.16
CA LEU A 88 -5.45 -14.75 0.77
C LEU A 88 -5.22 -13.91 -0.50
N ALA A 89 -6.15 -13.96 -1.45
CA ALA A 89 -6.07 -13.10 -2.64
C ALA A 89 -6.22 -11.62 -2.27
N ILE A 90 -7.15 -11.29 -1.37
CA ILE A 90 -7.36 -9.93 -0.90
C ILE A 90 -6.14 -9.40 -0.14
N LEU A 91 -5.52 -10.22 0.71
CA LEU A 91 -4.33 -9.83 1.45
C LEU A 91 -3.09 -9.66 0.56
N ASN A 92 -2.91 -10.53 -0.44
CA ASN A 92 -1.85 -10.33 -1.45
C ASN A 92 -2.12 -9.08 -2.30
N TYR A 93 -3.38 -8.81 -2.64
CA TYR A 93 -3.78 -7.60 -3.35
C TYR A 93 -3.39 -6.34 -2.55
N ALA A 94 -3.77 -6.27 -1.28
CA ALA A 94 -3.38 -5.16 -0.40
C ALA A 94 -1.85 -5.05 -0.33
N TYR A 95 -1.15 -6.16 -0.07
CA TYR A 95 0.32 -6.17 -0.01
C TYR A 95 1.00 -5.61 -1.27
N ILE A 96 0.45 -5.87 -2.45
CA ILE A 96 0.99 -5.33 -3.72
C ILE A 96 0.80 -3.82 -3.81
N LEU A 97 -0.35 -3.30 -3.37
CA LEU A 97 -0.59 -1.85 -3.35
C LEU A 97 0.32 -1.14 -2.34
N GLU A 98 0.48 -1.69 -1.14
CA GLU A 98 1.41 -1.14 -0.13
C GLU A 98 2.87 -1.16 -0.61
N GLN A 99 3.25 -2.16 -1.41
CA GLN A 99 4.56 -2.18 -2.04
C GLN A 99 4.72 -1.04 -3.07
N LEU A 100 3.68 -0.76 -3.85
CA LEU A 100 3.67 0.32 -4.84
C LEU A 100 3.85 1.69 -4.17
N GLU A 101 3.08 1.97 -3.13
CA GLU A 101 3.12 3.25 -2.41
C GLU A 101 4.44 3.42 -1.64
N ALA A 102 4.90 2.37 -0.94
CA ALA A 102 6.21 2.39 -0.29
C ALA A 102 7.36 2.62 -1.27
N ALA A 103 7.29 2.07 -2.48
CA ALA A 103 8.28 2.28 -3.52
C ALA A 103 8.20 3.71 -4.11
N PHE A 104 6.99 4.22 -4.35
CA PHE A 104 6.78 5.58 -4.83
C PHE A 104 7.34 6.61 -3.84
N TYR A 105 6.95 6.54 -2.56
CA TYR A 105 7.43 7.49 -1.56
C TYR A 105 8.91 7.35 -1.25
N ALA A 106 9.49 6.15 -1.42
CA ALA A 106 10.95 6.01 -1.38
C ALA A 106 11.61 6.92 -2.44
N ASN A 107 11.13 6.92 -3.69
CA ASN A 107 11.65 7.81 -4.73
C ASN A 107 11.45 9.29 -4.36
N VAL A 108 10.28 9.65 -3.80
CA VAL A 108 10.01 11.03 -3.34
C VAL A 108 11.06 11.49 -2.31
N VAL A 109 11.32 10.68 -1.27
CA VAL A 109 12.23 11.09 -0.19
C VAL A 109 13.71 10.83 -0.47
N THR A 110 14.08 9.91 -1.37
CA THR A 110 15.49 9.58 -1.65
C THR A 110 16.03 10.17 -2.95
N ASP A 111 15.28 10.11 -4.04
CA ASP A 111 15.82 10.42 -5.37
C ASP A 111 15.86 11.92 -5.63
N THR A 112 14.95 12.65 -4.99
CA THR A 112 14.96 14.11 -5.04
C THR A 112 15.29 14.74 -3.70
N GLY A 113 15.22 13.99 -2.59
CA GLY A 113 15.39 14.56 -1.26
C GLY A 113 14.44 15.73 -1.00
N LEU A 114 13.27 15.72 -1.65
CA LEU A 114 12.30 16.82 -1.60
C LEU A 114 12.89 18.15 -2.07
N SER A 115 13.85 18.13 -3.01
CA SER A 115 14.57 19.31 -3.51
C SER A 115 13.72 20.26 -4.36
N PHE A 116 12.39 20.17 -4.31
CA PHE A 116 11.48 21.08 -5.02
C PHE A 116 11.53 22.45 -4.36
N SER A 117 11.52 23.53 -5.12
CA SER A 117 11.57 24.89 -4.57
C SER A 117 10.38 25.72 -5.06
N PRO A 118 9.59 26.34 -4.17
CA PRO A 118 9.68 26.29 -2.71
C PRO A 118 9.16 24.97 -2.12
N VAL A 119 9.80 24.45 -1.06
CA VAL A 119 9.18 23.49 -0.14
C VAL A 119 8.32 24.30 0.82
N GLU A 120 7.01 24.03 0.87
CA GLU A 120 6.12 24.68 1.85
C GLU A 120 6.38 24.15 3.27
N ASP A 121 6.03 24.93 4.29
CA ASP A 121 6.17 24.51 5.69
C ASP A 121 5.46 23.16 5.90
N ASN A 122 6.18 22.16 6.41
CA ASN A 122 5.77 20.77 6.73
C ASN A 122 5.75 19.72 5.61
N GLU A 123 5.97 20.09 4.34
CA GLU A 123 5.86 19.14 3.21
C GLU A 123 6.90 17.99 3.31
N GLU A 124 8.14 18.32 3.69
CA GLU A 124 9.18 17.31 3.93
C GLU A 124 8.80 16.33 5.04
N GLN A 125 8.22 16.85 6.13
CA GLN A 125 7.78 16.02 7.24
C GLN A 125 6.64 15.10 6.80
N ILE A 126 5.65 15.62 6.07
CA ILE A 126 4.49 14.84 5.61
C ILE A 126 4.95 13.70 4.71
N PHE A 127 5.72 13.98 3.64
CA PHE A 127 6.19 12.91 2.75
C PHE A 127 7.10 11.89 3.44
N THR A 128 7.91 12.34 4.41
CA THR A 128 8.72 11.44 5.23
C THR A 128 7.85 10.53 6.11
N GLU A 129 6.79 11.07 6.72
CA GLU A 129 5.84 10.28 7.52
C GLU A 129 5.05 9.29 6.67
N LEU A 130 4.57 9.71 5.49
CA LEU A 130 3.90 8.82 4.52
C LEU A 130 4.83 7.67 4.12
N TYR A 131 6.07 7.98 3.72
CA TYR A 131 7.07 6.94 3.42
C TYR A 131 7.21 5.91 4.54
N TYR A 132 7.32 6.35 5.79
CA TYR A 132 7.44 5.43 6.92
C TYR A 132 6.16 4.62 7.17
N HIS A 133 4.97 5.20 7.02
CA HIS A 133 3.72 4.47 7.17
C HIS A 133 3.57 3.42 6.08
N GLU A 134 3.86 3.72 4.81
CA GLU A 134 3.78 2.74 3.72
C GLU A 134 4.77 1.59 3.88
N VAL A 135 5.99 1.89 4.36
CA VAL A 135 6.94 0.82 4.72
C VAL A 135 6.39 -0.05 5.84
N ILE A 136 5.75 0.54 6.85
CA ILE A 136 5.14 -0.21 7.96
C ILE A 136 4.00 -1.09 7.46
N HIS A 137 3.12 -0.59 6.59
CA HIS A 137 2.04 -1.37 6.01
C HIS A 137 2.58 -2.54 5.17
N ARG A 138 3.53 -2.26 4.26
CA ARG A 138 4.20 -3.28 3.46
C ARG A 138 4.83 -4.37 4.33
N GLU A 139 5.64 -4.01 5.32
CA GLU A 139 6.32 -4.98 6.19
C GLU A 139 5.33 -5.75 7.08
N PHE A 140 4.24 -5.09 7.51
CA PHE A 140 3.16 -5.75 8.22
C PHE A 140 2.55 -6.87 7.36
N PHE A 141 2.14 -6.58 6.12
CA PHE A 141 1.57 -7.60 5.24
C PHE A 141 2.58 -8.69 4.90
N LYS A 142 3.83 -8.32 4.55
CA LYS A 142 4.90 -9.29 4.30
C LYS A 142 5.03 -10.27 5.45
N LYS A 143 5.06 -9.77 6.69
CA LYS A 143 5.19 -10.61 7.88
C LYS A 143 3.93 -11.45 8.13
N ALA A 144 2.74 -10.85 8.05
CA ALA A 144 1.48 -11.52 8.29
C ALA A 144 1.25 -12.65 7.27
N LEU A 145 1.40 -12.35 5.98
CA LEU A 145 1.25 -13.31 4.88
C LEU A 145 2.24 -14.47 4.99
N ASN A 146 3.52 -14.21 5.25
CA ASN A 146 4.50 -15.29 5.45
C ASN A 146 4.23 -16.14 6.71
N THR A 147 3.38 -15.69 7.62
CA THR A 147 2.96 -16.46 8.80
C THR A 147 1.75 -17.35 8.50
N VAL A 148 0.81 -16.87 7.67
CA VAL A 148 -0.49 -17.55 7.46
C VAL A 148 -0.61 -18.29 6.12
N ALA A 149 0.19 -17.91 5.11
CA ALA A 149 0.09 -18.46 3.77
C ALA A 149 1.09 -19.62 3.56
N PRO A 150 0.73 -20.62 2.73
CA PRO A 150 1.69 -21.64 2.30
C PRO A 150 2.90 -21.03 1.57
N PRO A 151 4.10 -21.66 1.66
CA PRO A 151 5.27 -21.22 0.92
C PRO A 151 4.99 -21.06 -0.58
N GLY A 152 5.44 -19.94 -1.16
CA GLY A 152 5.24 -19.62 -2.57
C GLY A 152 3.85 -19.08 -2.93
N LYS A 153 2.99 -18.79 -1.93
CA LYS A 153 1.68 -18.15 -2.15
C LYS A 153 1.61 -16.69 -1.69
N VAL A 154 2.73 -16.13 -1.25
CA VAL A 154 2.87 -14.72 -0.90
C VAL A 154 3.46 -13.98 -2.10
N ALA A 155 2.95 -12.79 -2.42
CA ALA A 155 3.52 -11.97 -3.47
C ALA A 155 5.02 -11.76 -3.22
N PRO A 156 5.88 -11.83 -4.25
CA PRO A 156 7.29 -11.52 -4.10
C PRO A 156 7.47 -10.02 -3.84
N ASP A 157 8.70 -9.62 -3.53
CA ASP A 157 9.08 -8.21 -3.59
C ASP A 157 9.00 -7.77 -5.06
N LEU A 158 8.20 -6.73 -5.33
CA LEU A 158 7.92 -6.25 -6.69
C LEU A 158 8.82 -5.07 -7.05
N ASP A 159 9.23 -5.05 -8.32
CA ASP A 159 9.86 -3.88 -8.93
C ASP A 159 8.78 -3.00 -9.59
N PHE A 160 8.91 -1.69 -9.39
CA PHE A 160 8.02 -0.68 -9.97
C PHE A 160 8.78 0.27 -10.88
N ASN A 161 8.13 0.68 -11.96
CA ASN A 161 8.70 1.56 -12.96
C ASN A 161 8.04 2.94 -12.91
N PHE A 162 8.70 3.89 -12.26
CA PHE A 162 8.25 5.28 -12.18
C PHE A 162 8.92 6.20 -13.20
N SER A 163 9.45 5.65 -14.31
CA SER A 163 10.16 6.47 -15.31
C SER A 163 9.31 7.54 -15.99
N SER A 164 7.97 7.44 -15.92
CA SER A 164 7.03 8.46 -16.39
C SER A 164 6.75 9.57 -15.37
N VAL A 165 7.28 9.45 -14.15
CA VAL A 165 7.19 10.46 -13.09
C VAL A 165 8.51 11.22 -13.03
N ASP A 166 8.47 12.49 -13.38
CA ASP A 166 9.48 13.48 -13.02
C ASP A 166 9.31 13.84 -11.54
N PHE A 167 10.05 13.13 -10.70
CA PHE A 167 10.04 13.40 -9.28
C PHE A 167 10.53 14.81 -8.95
N THR A 168 11.21 15.54 -9.85
CA THR A 168 11.66 16.91 -9.57
C THR A 168 10.56 17.96 -9.74
N ASP A 169 9.42 17.58 -10.32
CA ASP A 169 8.23 18.41 -10.44
C ASP A 169 7.28 18.18 -9.25
N ARG A 170 7.20 19.15 -8.34
CA ARG A 170 6.30 19.13 -7.18
C ARG A 170 4.85 18.85 -7.56
N GLN A 171 4.35 19.49 -8.62
CA GLN A 171 2.96 19.32 -9.04
C GLN A 171 2.74 17.88 -9.49
N GLN A 172 3.70 17.29 -10.21
CA GLN A 172 3.59 15.90 -10.63
C GLN A 172 3.66 14.93 -9.45
N VAL A 173 4.58 15.15 -8.50
CA VAL A 173 4.66 14.35 -7.26
C VAL A 173 3.35 14.41 -6.48
N LEU A 174 2.80 15.60 -6.23
CA LEU A 174 1.53 15.75 -5.50
C LEU A 174 0.35 15.13 -6.25
N THR A 175 0.32 15.28 -7.58
CA THR A 175 -0.74 14.69 -8.41
C THR A 175 -0.73 13.16 -8.33
N VAL A 176 0.45 12.55 -8.46
CA VAL A 176 0.58 11.08 -8.35
C VAL A 176 0.31 10.62 -6.92
N SER A 177 0.80 11.35 -5.92
CA SER A 177 0.51 11.06 -4.50
C SER A 177 -1.00 11.04 -4.26
N GLN A 178 -1.73 12.07 -4.69
CA GLN A 178 -3.19 12.13 -4.52
C GLN A 178 -3.89 10.94 -5.18
N ILE A 179 -3.48 10.59 -6.41
CA ILE A 179 -4.04 9.45 -7.13
C ILE A 179 -3.80 8.14 -6.37
N LEU A 180 -2.59 7.93 -5.85
CA LEU A 180 -2.25 6.72 -5.10
C LEU A 180 -3.07 6.65 -3.81
N GLU A 181 -3.07 7.70 -2.99
CA GLU A 181 -3.77 7.71 -1.71
C GLU A 181 -5.30 7.55 -1.86
N ASP A 182 -5.93 8.27 -2.79
CA ASP A 182 -7.36 8.12 -3.06
C ASP A 182 -7.66 6.69 -3.59
N THR A 183 -6.73 6.12 -4.38
CA THR A 183 -6.84 4.73 -4.85
C THR A 183 -6.73 3.75 -3.69
N GLY A 184 -5.76 3.92 -2.78
CA GLY A 184 -5.56 3.10 -1.58
C GLY A 184 -6.79 3.09 -0.69
N VAL A 185 -7.38 4.26 -0.40
CA VAL A 185 -8.64 4.36 0.34
C VAL A 185 -9.76 3.56 -0.35
N SER A 186 -9.97 3.78 -1.64
CA SER A 186 -11.06 3.12 -2.35
C SER A 186 -10.84 1.62 -2.55
N ALA A 187 -9.58 1.20 -2.65
CA ALA A 187 -9.13 -0.18 -2.74
C ALA A 187 -9.45 -0.95 -1.47
N TYR A 188 -9.13 -0.40 -0.30
CA TYR A 188 -9.47 -1.02 0.98
C TYR A 188 -10.97 -1.08 1.21
N ASN A 189 -11.70 0.00 0.91
CA ASN A 189 -13.15 0.02 1.06
C ASN A 189 -13.84 -1.01 0.17
N GLY A 190 -13.38 -1.16 -1.08
CA GLY A 190 -13.91 -2.15 -2.01
C GLY A 190 -13.51 -3.59 -1.67
N ALA A 191 -12.27 -3.82 -1.25
CA ALA A 191 -11.78 -5.13 -0.86
C ALA A 191 -12.37 -5.61 0.48
N GLY A 192 -12.70 -4.68 1.39
CA GLY A 192 -13.22 -5.00 2.71
C GLY A 192 -14.54 -5.77 2.68
N THR A 193 -15.38 -5.57 1.66
CA THR A 193 -16.64 -6.31 1.49
C THR A 193 -16.44 -7.78 1.12
N LEU A 194 -15.24 -8.14 0.67
CA LEU A 194 -14.87 -9.48 0.20
C LEU A 194 -14.10 -10.30 1.24
N LEU A 195 -13.77 -9.70 2.39
CA LEU A 195 -13.08 -10.39 3.48
C LEU A 195 -14.06 -11.20 4.31
N GLU A 196 -13.84 -12.51 4.38
CA GLU A 196 -14.65 -13.43 5.20
C GLU A 196 -14.17 -13.46 6.65
N ASN A 197 -12.85 -13.38 6.87
CA ASN A 197 -12.29 -13.33 8.21
C ASN A 197 -12.38 -11.93 8.82
N LEU A 198 -13.15 -11.82 9.92
CA LEU A 198 -13.37 -10.58 10.64
C LEU A 198 -12.10 -9.95 11.24
N ASP A 199 -11.07 -10.74 11.55
CA ASP A 199 -9.79 -10.21 12.01
C ASP A 199 -9.04 -9.49 10.87
N TYR A 200 -9.13 -10.02 9.64
CA TYR A 200 -8.57 -9.35 8.46
C TYR A 200 -9.35 -8.09 8.13
N LEU A 201 -10.69 -8.14 8.20
CA LEU A 201 -11.53 -6.95 8.02
C LEU A 201 -11.21 -5.86 9.06
N LEU A 202 -11.01 -6.24 10.32
CA LEU A 202 -10.62 -5.31 11.38
C LEU A 202 -9.25 -4.66 11.12
N VAL A 203 -8.30 -5.42 10.57
CA VAL A 203 -6.98 -4.88 10.20
C VAL A 203 -7.11 -3.95 8.99
N ALA A 204 -7.81 -4.35 7.94
CA ALA A 204 -8.08 -3.52 6.76
C ALA A 204 -8.74 -2.19 7.15
N GLY A 205 -9.75 -2.23 8.04
CA GLY A 205 -10.41 -1.03 8.58
C GLY A 205 -9.49 -0.10 9.37
N LYS A 206 -8.38 -0.59 9.93
CA LYS A 206 -7.37 0.26 10.59
C LYS A 206 -6.43 0.90 9.59
N ILE A 207 -6.01 0.16 8.57
CA ILE A 207 -5.09 0.65 7.55
C ILE A 207 -5.78 1.71 6.70
N VAL A 208 -7.01 1.47 6.23
CA VAL A 208 -7.78 2.48 5.47
C VAL A 208 -8.00 3.78 6.25
N SER A 209 -8.05 3.73 7.59
CA SER A 209 -8.11 4.94 8.42
C SER A 209 -6.79 5.72 8.46
N VAL A 210 -5.65 5.06 8.21
CA VAL A 210 -4.35 5.70 7.98
C VAL A 210 -4.33 6.27 6.55
N GLU A 211 -4.69 5.49 5.53
CA GLU A 211 -4.74 5.96 4.14
C GLU A 211 -5.63 7.20 3.98
N ALA A 212 -6.81 7.22 4.60
CA ALA A 212 -7.68 8.39 4.53
C ALA A 212 -7.03 9.66 5.12
N ARG A 213 -6.11 9.52 6.09
CA ARG A 213 -5.33 10.65 6.64
C ARG A 213 -4.21 11.06 5.70
N HIS A 214 -3.58 10.13 4.99
CA HIS A 214 -2.61 10.43 3.95
C HIS A 214 -3.26 11.18 2.78
N ALA A 215 -4.37 10.66 2.24
CA ALA A 215 -5.16 11.33 1.20
C ALA A 215 -5.54 12.75 1.61
N SER A 216 -6.02 12.93 2.84
CA SER A 216 -6.38 14.23 3.39
C SER A 216 -5.17 15.17 3.51
N ALA A 217 -4.02 14.68 3.96
CA ALA A 217 -2.78 15.45 4.07
C ALA A 217 -2.26 15.90 2.70
N ILE A 218 -2.23 15.01 1.71
CA ILE A 218 -1.85 15.34 0.33
C ILE A 218 -2.80 16.38 -0.28
N ARG A 219 -4.11 16.19 -0.14
CA ARG A 219 -5.11 17.16 -0.64
C ARG A 219 -4.97 18.53 0.03
N ASN A 220 -4.57 18.56 1.30
CA ASN A 220 -4.24 19.82 1.99
C ASN A 220 -2.95 20.47 1.46
N LEU A 221 -1.92 19.70 1.09
CA LEU A 221 -0.73 20.24 0.42
C LEU A 221 -1.04 20.83 -0.98
N ILE A 222 -2.03 20.25 -1.68
CA ILE A 222 -2.47 20.73 -2.99
C ILE A 222 -3.33 22.00 -2.88
N ALA A 223 -4.23 22.05 -1.91
CA ALA A 223 -5.19 23.15 -1.75
C ALA A 223 -5.35 23.56 -0.28
N PRO A 224 -4.33 24.21 0.33
CA PRO A 224 -4.32 24.51 1.75
C PRO A 224 -5.44 25.49 2.14
N GLY A 225 -6.05 25.25 3.30
CA GLY A 225 -7.11 26.10 3.84
C GLY A 225 -8.47 25.97 3.13
N THR A 226 -8.62 24.97 2.26
CA THR A 226 -9.89 24.66 1.58
C THR A 226 -10.56 23.43 2.20
N THR A 227 -11.79 23.11 1.77
CA THR A 227 -12.47 21.85 2.12
C THR A 227 -12.00 20.66 1.28
N ASN A 228 -10.99 20.84 0.42
CA ASN A 228 -10.53 19.80 -0.50
C ASN A 228 -9.90 18.59 0.20
N PHE A 229 -9.58 18.70 1.50
CA PHE A 229 -9.10 17.60 2.34
C PHE A 229 -10.09 16.42 2.43
N ALA A 230 -11.37 16.65 2.10
CA ALA A 230 -12.44 15.66 1.98
C ALA A 230 -13.40 16.12 0.84
N SER A 231 -12.93 16.03 -0.39
CA SER A 231 -13.60 16.64 -1.54
C SER A 231 -14.71 15.76 -2.14
N ASP A 232 -15.74 16.41 -2.68
CA ASP A 232 -16.93 15.74 -3.23
C ASP A 232 -16.61 14.81 -4.43
N ASP A 233 -15.46 14.95 -5.10
CA ASP A 233 -15.05 14.14 -6.25
C ASP A 233 -14.78 12.67 -5.91
N ILE A 234 -14.44 12.38 -4.65
CA ILE A 234 -14.20 11.02 -4.15
C ILE A 234 -15.38 10.45 -3.35
N LEU A 235 -16.36 11.30 -3.02
CA LEU A 235 -17.46 10.92 -2.15
C LEU A 235 -18.64 10.33 -2.92
N VAL A 236 -19.19 9.26 -2.37
CA VAL A 236 -20.41 8.60 -2.83
C VAL A 236 -21.57 8.83 -1.85
N LYS A 237 -22.79 8.68 -2.38
CA LYS A 237 -24.04 8.70 -1.61
C LYS A 237 -24.41 7.27 -1.26
N LEU A 238 -24.69 7.00 0.02
CA LEU A 238 -25.20 5.69 0.45
C LEU A 238 -26.51 5.89 1.22
N PHE A 239 -27.49 5.03 1.00
CA PHE A 239 -28.74 5.01 1.79
C PHE A 239 -29.47 6.36 1.91
N GLY A 240 -29.44 7.17 0.84
CA GLY A 240 -30.09 8.49 0.82
C GLY A 240 -29.32 9.58 1.56
N THR A 241 -28.06 9.35 1.97
CA THR A 241 -27.18 10.43 2.43
C THR A 241 -26.80 11.36 1.28
N GLY A 242 -26.36 12.57 1.64
CA GLY A 242 -25.51 13.37 0.74
C GLY A 242 -24.18 12.65 0.45
N PRO A 243 -23.33 13.21 -0.44
CA PRO A 243 -21.99 12.69 -0.65
C PRO A 243 -21.24 12.75 0.69
N ALA A 244 -20.88 11.59 1.24
CA ALA A 244 -20.39 11.51 2.62
C ALA A 244 -19.42 10.35 2.89
N TYR A 245 -19.33 9.38 1.97
CA TYR A 245 -18.50 8.19 2.14
C TYR A 245 -17.50 8.11 1.00
N ASP A 246 -16.28 7.70 1.27
CA ASP A 246 -15.31 7.42 0.22
C ASP A 246 -15.81 6.28 -0.68
N LYS A 247 -15.46 6.35 -1.96
CA LYS A 247 -15.79 5.30 -2.93
C LYS A 247 -15.25 3.94 -2.47
N ALA A 248 -16.00 2.87 -2.73
CA ALA A 248 -15.54 1.49 -2.61
C ALA A 248 -15.34 0.92 -4.03
N THR A 249 -14.10 0.84 -4.50
CA THR A 249 -13.79 0.42 -5.87
C THR A 249 -13.52 -1.09 -5.91
N PRO A 250 -14.18 -1.87 -6.79
CA PRO A 250 -13.90 -3.30 -6.93
C PRO A 250 -12.41 -3.58 -7.16
N PRO A 251 -11.78 -4.55 -6.46
CA PRO A 251 -10.34 -4.76 -6.57
C PRO A 251 -9.81 -5.01 -7.99
N LEU A 252 -10.60 -5.66 -8.85
CA LEU A 252 -10.20 -5.87 -10.24
C LEU A 252 -10.13 -4.56 -11.03
N GLU A 253 -11.02 -3.60 -10.78
CA GLU A 253 -10.94 -2.26 -11.38
C GLU A 253 -9.70 -1.51 -10.88
N VAL A 254 -9.36 -1.64 -9.59
CA VAL A 254 -8.13 -1.06 -9.05
C VAL A 254 -6.89 -1.66 -9.70
N LEU A 255 -6.81 -2.99 -9.82
CA LEU A 255 -5.67 -3.65 -10.49
C LEU A 255 -5.55 -3.25 -11.97
N GLN A 256 -6.68 -3.08 -12.66
CA GLN A 256 -6.69 -2.56 -14.03
C GLN A 256 -6.17 -1.12 -14.09
N ALA A 257 -6.60 -0.25 -13.18
CA ALA A 257 -6.12 1.14 -13.10
C ALA A 257 -4.61 1.18 -12.81
N VAL A 258 -4.13 0.40 -11.83
CA VAL A 258 -2.70 0.29 -11.51
C VAL A 258 -1.90 -0.23 -12.69
N LYS A 259 -2.37 -1.27 -13.40
CA LYS A 259 -1.73 -1.77 -14.62
C LYS A 259 -1.67 -0.70 -15.71
N ALA A 260 -2.72 0.11 -15.86
CA ALA A 260 -2.79 1.17 -16.86
C ALA A 260 -1.78 2.31 -16.61
N THR A 261 -1.31 2.49 -15.37
CA THR A 261 -0.23 3.45 -15.08
C THR A 261 1.12 3.05 -15.70
N GLY A 262 1.32 1.75 -15.97
CA GLY A 262 2.62 1.20 -16.35
C GLY A 262 3.62 1.06 -15.19
N PHE A 263 3.25 1.40 -13.95
CA PHE A 263 4.14 1.30 -12.79
C PHE A 263 4.41 -0.16 -12.39
N LEU A 264 3.41 -1.03 -12.50
CA LEU A 264 3.55 -2.44 -12.15
C LEU A 264 3.95 -3.27 -13.37
N GLU A 265 5.20 -3.73 -13.41
CA GLU A 265 5.70 -4.58 -14.50
C GLU A 265 5.33 -6.07 -14.32
N THR A 266 5.06 -6.49 -13.08
CA THR A 266 4.69 -7.87 -12.76
C THR A 266 3.28 -8.17 -13.25
N LYS A 267 3.13 -9.23 -14.02
CA LYS A 267 1.82 -9.71 -14.48
C LYS A 267 1.10 -10.39 -13.33
N LEU A 268 -0.13 -9.98 -13.06
CA LEU A 268 -0.94 -10.58 -12.01
C LEU A 268 -1.95 -11.56 -12.59
N ILE A 269 -2.05 -12.69 -11.91
CA ILE A 269 -3.05 -13.73 -12.16
C ILE A 269 -4.19 -13.60 -11.11
N THR A 270 -5.39 -13.23 -11.57
CA THR A 270 -6.66 -12.94 -10.89
C THR A 270 -7.80 -13.92 -11.22
N ASN A 271 -7.60 -15.04 -11.93
CA ASN A 271 -8.70 -15.95 -12.34
C ASN A 271 -9.62 -16.44 -11.21
N ASN A 272 -9.10 -16.56 -10.00
CA ASN A 272 -9.88 -16.98 -8.82
C ASN A 272 -10.02 -15.84 -7.79
N PHE A 273 -9.83 -14.60 -8.24
CA PHE A 273 -9.92 -13.44 -7.38
C PHE A 273 -11.38 -13.22 -6.95
N PRO A 274 -11.65 -12.94 -5.66
CA PRO A 274 -13.01 -12.73 -5.17
C PRO A 274 -13.72 -11.58 -5.90
N THR A 275 -15.01 -11.76 -6.18
CA THR A 275 -15.90 -10.73 -6.73
C THR A 275 -17.09 -10.53 -5.80
N ALA A 276 -17.65 -9.32 -5.80
CA ALA A 276 -18.84 -8.97 -5.03
C ALA A 276 -20.11 -9.66 -5.57
#